data_AF-A0A8T4MJQ6-F1
#
_entry.id   AF-A0A8T4MJQ6-F1
#
_cell.length_a   1.000
_cell.length_b   1.000
_cell.length_c   1.000
_cell.angle_alpha   90.00
_cell.angle_beta   90.00
_cell.angle_gamma   90.00
#
_symmetry.space_group_name_H-M   'P 1'
#
loop_
_entity.id
_entity.type
_entity.pdbx_description
1 polymer ?
#
loop_
_entity_poly.entity_id
_entity_poly.type
_entity_poly.pdbx_seq_one_letter_code
_entity_poly.pdbx_strand_id
1 'polypeptide(L)' 'MENITTIKLSTETKARLEHLKEYDRETYNELINKLFYILNVCRKEPLKAQKILENLDKRIKRKIIIKKKIKAD' A
#
# COMPACT_ATOMS: atom_id res chain seq x y z
N MET A 1 -15.18 15.20 -15.40
CA MET A 1 -13.97 14.52 -15.90
C MET A 1 -12.91 14.67 -14.84
N GLU A 2 -12.34 13.59 -14.30
CA GLU A 2 -11.19 13.72 -13.40
C GLU A 2 -10.00 14.30 -14.17
N ASN A 3 -9.28 15.24 -13.57
CA ASN A 3 -8.05 15.78 -14.13
C ASN A 3 -6.93 14.76 -13.93
N ILE A 4 -6.73 13.91 -14.93
CA ILE A 4 -5.74 12.84 -14.89
C ILE A 4 -4.36 13.39 -15.28
N THR A 5 -3.34 13.03 -14.49
CA THR A 5 -1.93 13.32 -14.79
C THR A 5 -1.12 12.03 -14.78
N THR A 6 0.07 12.05 -15.41
CA THR A 6 0.95 10.88 -15.51
C THR A 6 2.19 11.09 -14.66
N ILE A 7 2.54 10.11 -13.84
CA ILE A 7 3.78 10.08 -13.05
C ILE A 7 4.66 8.96 -13.59
N LYS A 8 5.89 9.30 -14.00
CA LYS A 8 6.91 8.30 -14.34
C LYS A 8 7.65 7.88 -13.06
N LEU A 9 7.78 6.58 -12.84
CA LEU A 9 8.48 6.00 -11.71
C LEU A 9 9.55 5.04 -12.20
N SER A 10 10.63 4.88 -11.43
CA SER A 10 11.57 3.78 -11.67
C SER A 10 10.86 2.43 -11.45
N THR A 11 11.38 1.39 -12.07
CA THR A 11 10.87 0.01 -11.91
C THR A 11 10.90 -0.44 -10.46
N GLU A 12 11.96 -0.08 -9.73
CA GLU A 12 12.11 -0.38 -8.30
C GLU A 12 11.04 0.33 -7.46
N THR A 13 10.82 1.63 -7.66
CA THR A 13 9.79 2.37 -6.91
C THR A 13 8.40 1.81 -7.20
N LYS A 14 8.10 1.49 -8.46
CA LYS A 14 6.84 0.86 -8.85
C LYS A 14 6.65 -0.50 -8.15
N ALA A 15 7.68 -1.34 -8.10
CA ALA A 15 7.61 -2.64 -7.43
C ALA A 15 7.35 -2.48 -5.92
N ARG A 16 8.01 -1.52 -5.27
CA ARG A 16 7.77 -1.20 -3.85
C ARG A 16 6.32 -0.78 -3.61
N LEU A 17 5.75 0.06 -4.47
CA LEU A 17 4.35 0.46 -4.39
C LEU A 17 3.41 -0.75 -4.57
N GLU A 18 3.65 -1.62 -5.54
CA GLU A 18 2.85 -2.84 -5.73
C GLU A 18 2.87 -3.75 -4.49
N HIS A 19 4.01 -3.87 -3.81
CA HIS A 19 4.12 -4.65 -2.57
C HIS A 19 3.30 -4.07 -1.41
N LEU A 20 3.05 -2.77 -1.41
CA LEU A 20 2.25 -2.09 -0.39
C LEU A 20 0.73 -2.23 -0.63
N LYS A 21 0.31 -2.73 -1.80
CA LYS A 21 -1.11 -2.93 -2.08
C LYS A 21 -1.71 -4.04 -1.24
N GLU A 22 -2.82 -3.74 -0.60
CA GLU A 22 -3.54 -4.67 0.27
C GLU A 22 -4.45 -5.60 -0.54
N TYR A 23 -4.89 -5.11 -1.71
CA TYR A 23 -5.76 -5.82 -2.63
C TYR A 23 -5.19 -5.74 -4.04
N ASP A 24 -5.50 -6.70 -4.90
CA ASP A 24 -4.94 -6.71 -6.27
C ASP A 24 -5.59 -5.67 -7.19
N ARG A 25 -6.81 -5.23 -6.86
CA ARG A 25 -7.57 -4.21 -7.60
C ARG A 25 -7.29 -2.78 -7.16
N GLU A 26 -6.42 -2.59 -6.17
CA GLU A 26 -6.10 -1.26 -5.66
C GLU A 26 -5.33 -0.44 -6.70
N THR A 27 -5.82 0.76 -6.98
CA THR A 27 -5.22 1.71 -7.92
C THR A 27 -4.03 2.43 -7.31
N TYR A 28 -3.16 3.02 -8.14
CA TYR A 28 -2.06 3.83 -7.63
C TYR A 28 -2.55 5.10 -6.92
N ASN A 29 -3.67 5.71 -7.35
CA ASN A 29 -4.25 6.86 -6.65
C ASN A 29 -4.69 6.50 -5.23
N GLU A 30 -5.40 5.37 -5.05
CA GLU A 30 -5.80 4.89 -3.72
C GLU A 30 -4.57 4.61 -2.84
N LEU A 31 -3.55 3.95 -3.40
CA LEU A 31 -2.32 3.65 -2.69
C LEU A 31 -1.58 4.93 -2.27
N ILE A 32 -1.41 5.90 -3.17
CA ILE A 32 -0.73 7.17 -2.89
C ILE A 32 -1.50 7.98 -1.84
N ASN A 33 -2.83 8.05 -1.93
CA ASN A 33 -3.67 8.71 -0.94
C ASN A 33 -3.55 8.06 0.44
N LYS A 34 -3.47 6.73 0.50
CA LYS A 34 -3.21 6.00 1.74
C LYS A 34 -1.85 6.34 2.34
N LEU A 35 -0.81 6.45 1.51
CA LEU A 35 0.52 6.88 1.96
C LEU A 35 0.49 8.31 2.52
N PHE A 36 -0.20 9.24 1.86
CA PHE A 36 -0.38 10.59 2.40
C PHE A 36 -1.16 10.61 3.71
N TYR A 37 -2.20 9.80 3.83
CA TYR A 37 -2.94 9.65 5.08
C TYR A 37 -2.01 9.18 6.21
N ILE A 38 -1.24 8.11 6.00
CA ILE A 38 -0.29 7.59 6.99
C ILE A 38 0.74 8.66 7.37
N LEU A 39 1.33 9.33 6.38
CA LEU A 39 2.31 10.41 6.61
C LEU A 39 1.72 11.54 7.48
N ASN A 40 0.49 11.95 7.19
CA ASN A 40 -0.22 12.98 7.96
C ASN A 40 -0.50 12.54 9.40
N VAL A 41 -0.88 11.28 9.60
CA VAL A 41 -1.13 10.72 10.94
C VAL A 41 0.18 10.59 11.72
N CYS A 42 1.30 10.20 11.08
CA CYS A 42 2.61 10.14 11.74
C CYS A 42 2.99 11.47 12.40
N ARG A 43 2.68 12.60 11.75
CA ARG A 43 2.98 13.93 12.28
C ARG A 43 2.10 14.33 13.46
N LYS A 44 0.84 13.93 13.49
CA LYS A 44 -0.15 14.36 14.48
C LYS A 44 -0.30 13.40 15.66
N GLU A 45 -0.28 12.10 15.38
CA GLU A 45 -0.59 11.03 16.33
C GLU A 45 0.34 9.81 16.07
N PRO A 46 1.62 9.87 16.45
CA PRO A 46 2.62 8.85 16.08
C PRO A 46 2.26 7.43 16.58
N LEU A 47 1.69 7.29 17.78
CA LEU A 47 1.26 6.00 18.32
C LEU A 47 0.12 5.37 17.51
N LYS A 48 -0.78 6.20 16.99
CA LYS A 48 -1.87 5.76 16.12
C LYS A 48 -1.33 5.37 14.75
N ALA A 49 -0.38 6.14 14.20
CA ALA A 49 0.29 5.79 12.96
C ALA A 49 1.01 4.44 13.06
N GLN A 50 1.71 4.19 14.18
CA GLN A 50 2.35 2.91 14.45
C GLN A 50 1.35 1.75 14.40
N LYS A 51 0.20 1.87 15.08
CA LYS A 51 -0.87 0.85 15.02
C LYS A 51 -1.42 0.64 13.61
N ILE A 52 -1.57 1.72 12.83
CA ILE A 52 -2.02 1.64 11.43
C ILE A 52 -1.01 0.84 10.59
N LEU A 53 0.29 1.16 10.73
CA LEU A 53 1.38 0.48 10.03
C LEU A 53 1.46 -1.01 10.39
N GLU A 54 1.36 -1.36 11.68
CA GLU A 54 1.36 -2.76 12.12
C GLU A 54 0.18 -3.56 11.53
N ASN A 55 -1.00 -2.94 11.45
CA ASN A 55 -2.17 -3.57 10.85
C ASN A 55 -2.03 -3.73 9.33
N LEU A 56 -1.45 -2.74 8.66
CA LEU A 56 -1.11 -2.80 7.24
C LEU A 56 -0.16 -3.97 6.96
N ASP A 57 0.93 -4.07 7.72
CA ASP A 57 1.90 -5.17 7.61
C ASP A 57 1.24 -6.54 7.80
N LYS A 58 0.35 -6.68 8.80
CA LYS A 58 -0.39 -7.92 9.03
C LYS A 58 -1.27 -8.30 7.83
N ARG A 59 -1.87 -7.33 7.13
CA ARG A 59 -2.73 -7.60 5.97
C ARG A 59 -1.91 -7.95 4.73
N ILE A 60 -0.81 -7.23 4.48
CA ILE A 60 0.15 -7.54 3.41
C ILE A 60 0.74 -8.94 3.58
N LYS A 61 1.21 -9.30 4.78
CA LYS A 61 1.75 -10.64 5.07
C LYS A 61 0.72 -11.74 4.80
N ARG A 62 -0.53 -11.55 5.25
CA ARG A 62 -1.63 -12.50 4.99
C ARG A 62 -1.89 -12.69 3.50
N LYS A 63 -1.95 -11.60 2.72
CA LYS A 63 -2.09 -11.64 1.26
C LYS A 63 -0.99 -12.47 0.61
N ILE A 64 0.27 -12.27 1.02
CA ILE A 64 1.42 -13.01 0.49
C ILE A 64 1.29 -14.51 0.78
N ILE A 65 0.89 -14.88 2.00
CA ILE A 65 0.68 -16.30 2.37
C ILE A 65 -0.41 -16.93 1.51
N ILE A 66 -1.56 -16.25 1.35
CA ILE A 66 -2.67 -16.75 0.52
C ILE A 66 -2.23 -16.93 -0.93
N LYS A 67 -1.53 -15.94 -1.51
CA LYS A 67 -1.00 -16.04 -2.88
C LYS A 67 -0.01 -17.19 -3.05
N LYS A 68 0.81 -17.48 -2.04
CA LYS A 68 1.74 -18.62 -2.07
C LYS A 68 1.01 -19.96 -2.05
N LYS A 69 -0.06 -20.09 -1.25
CA LYS A 69 -0.88 -21.31 -1.22
C LYS A 69 -1.54 -21.60 -2.57
N ILE A 70 -2.20 -20.60 -3.16
CA ILE A 70 -2.87 -20.74 -4.48
C ILE A 70 -1.92 -21.16 -5.60
N LYS A 71 -0.61 -20.83 -5.50
CA LYS A 71 0.39 -21.22 -6.51
C LYS A 71 0.98 -22.62 -6.31
N ALA A 72 0.75 -23.24 -5.16
CA ALA A 72 1.29 -24.55 -4.82
C ALA A 72 0.30 -25.69 -5.10
N ASP A 73 -0.99 -25.35 -5.26
CA ASP A 73 -2.08 -26.22 -5.73
C ASP A 73 -2.19 -26.16 -7.26
#